data_AF-A0A7X6VN06-F1
#
_entry.id   AF-A0A7X6VN06-F1
#
_cell.length_a   1.000
_cell.length_b   1.000
_cell.length_c   1.000
_cell.angle_alpha   90.00
_cell.angle_beta   90.00
_cell.angle_gamma   90.00
#
_symmetry.space_group_name_H-M   'P 1'
#
loop_
_entity.id
_entity.type
_entity.pdbx_description
1 polymer ?
#
loop_
_entity_poly.entity_id
_entity_poly.type
_entity_poly.pdbx_seq_one_letter_code
_entity_poly.pdbx_strand_id
1 'polypeptide(L)'
;MLDNERIDELLDEAYSTDDEEEMERLAREVLEMDEENVEALILLADAGEFSDEKIDILERARDILAADVESLLANEDASFLEDDTGMLYIAVLQRLGFAHFSEGNDEKALEIALEIQRHDPEGETLGKTLYYTVLLDMKRDAEVLEEALKDDMESPAMLHARAIASFRLTGGDRGAYRALWDAFAAGPEIPFHILGYSGEPEDDATEDEYEDYN
;
A
#
# COMPACT_ATOMS: atom_id res chain seq x y z
N MET A 1 0.06 29.50 -15.32
CA MET A 1 1.20 29.26 -16.24
C MET A 1 2.50 29.32 -15.47
N LEU A 2 2.90 30.47 -14.91
CA LEU A 2 4.08 30.52 -14.03
C LEU A 2 3.90 29.72 -12.73
N ASP A 3 2.68 29.70 -12.16
CA ASP A 3 2.42 28.99 -10.91
C ASP A 3 2.46 27.45 -11.08
N ASN A 4 1.91 26.91 -12.18
CA ASN A 4 2.00 25.47 -12.47
C ASN A 4 3.44 25.00 -12.73
N GLU A 5 4.22 25.74 -13.54
CA GLU A 5 5.64 25.40 -13.76
C GLU A 5 6.42 25.39 -12.44
N ARG A 6 6.06 26.27 -11.50
CA ARG A 6 6.67 26.31 -10.17
C ARG A 6 6.22 25.15 -9.28
N ILE A 7 4.94 24.75 -9.34
CA ILE A 7 4.44 23.58 -8.63
C ILE A 7 5.18 22.32 -9.11
N ASP A 8 5.30 22.12 -10.42
CA ASP A 8 6.00 20.98 -11.00
C ASP A 8 7.46 20.93 -10.53
N GLU A 9 8.19 22.06 -10.56
CA GLU A 9 9.56 22.15 -10.04
C GLU A 9 9.68 21.77 -8.55
N LEU A 10 8.71 22.18 -7.74
CA LEU A 10 8.69 21.90 -6.30
C LEU A 10 8.40 20.42 -6.02
N LEU A 11 7.47 19.82 -6.75
CA LEU A 11 7.15 18.40 -6.65
C LEU A 11 8.34 17.54 -7.08
N ASP A 12 8.98 17.87 -8.21
CA ASP A 12 10.20 17.19 -8.66
C ASP A 12 11.32 17.23 -7.61
N GLU A 13 11.53 18.38 -6.97
CA GLU A 13 12.50 18.54 -5.88
C GLU A 13 12.10 17.72 -4.64
N ALA A 14 10.81 17.69 -4.30
CA ALA A 14 10.30 16.95 -3.15
C ALA A 14 10.40 15.42 -3.32
N TYR A 15 10.17 14.90 -4.53
CA TYR A 15 10.37 13.48 -4.83
C TYR A 15 11.85 13.07 -4.88
N SER A 16 12.76 14.03 -5.07
CA SER A 16 14.20 13.77 -5.22
C SER A 16 15.00 13.91 -3.92
N THR A 17 14.37 14.33 -2.83
CA THR A 17 15.07 14.57 -1.54
C THR A 17 14.86 13.41 -0.57
N ASP A 18 15.95 12.98 0.07
CA ASP A 18 15.92 11.98 1.16
C ASP A 18 15.74 12.62 2.54
N ASP A 19 15.64 13.96 2.61
CA ASP A 19 15.44 14.73 3.84
C ASP A 19 13.95 14.98 4.08
N GLU A 20 13.38 14.31 5.08
CA GLU A 20 11.98 14.42 5.50
C GLU A 20 11.59 15.87 5.83
N GLU A 21 12.47 16.66 6.47
CA GLU A 21 12.16 18.06 6.81
C GLU A 21 12.06 18.93 5.54
N GLU A 22 12.88 18.64 4.54
CA GLU A 22 12.86 19.33 3.25
C GLU A 22 11.65 18.93 2.41
N MET A 23 11.30 17.63 2.39
CA MET A 23 10.09 17.12 1.74
C MET A 23 8.84 17.80 2.33
N GLU A 24 8.72 17.85 3.66
CA GLU A 24 7.62 18.53 4.36
C GLU A 24 7.55 20.02 3.97
N ARG A 25 8.70 20.71 3.91
CA ARG A 25 8.78 22.12 3.54
C ARG A 25 8.31 22.36 2.10
N LEU A 26 8.77 21.56 1.15
CA LEU A 26 8.42 21.67 -0.27
C LEU A 26 6.94 21.36 -0.51
N ALA A 27 6.43 20.29 0.09
CA ALA A 27 5.02 19.92 0.02
C ALA A 27 4.11 21.04 0.55
N ARG A 28 4.49 21.67 1.67
CA ARG A 28 3.77 22.84 2.19
C ARG A 28 3.81 24.04 1.25
N GLU A 29 4.94 24.30 0.59
CA GLU A 29 5.06 25.39 -0.39
C GLU A 29 4.11 25.16 -1.58
N VAL A 30 3.97 23.91 -2.05
CA VAL A 30 2.98 23.55 -3.07
C VAL A 30 1.56 23.77 -2.56
N LEU A 31 1.23 23.32 -1.35
CA LEU A 31 -0.11 23.46 -0.76
C LEU A 31 -0.52 24.92 -0.47
N GLU A 32 0.45 25.82 -0.31
CA GLU A 32 0.18 27.27 -0.25
C GLU A 32 -0.26 27.85 -1.61
N MET A 33 0.17 27.23 -2.72
CA MET A 33 -0.20 27.63 -4.08
C MET A 33 -1.48 26.92 -4.55
N ASP A 34 -1.61 25.63 -4.23
CA ASP A 34 -2.73 24.78 -4.57
C ASP A 34 -3.07 23.86 -3.38
N GLU A 35 -4.08 24.25 -2.60
CA GLU A 35 -4.46 23.54 -1.37
C GLU A 35 -5.04 22.15 -1.62
N GLU A 36 -5.44 21.84 -2.86
CA GLU A 36 -6.05 20.56 -3.26
C GLU A 36 -5.06 19.69 -4.07
N ASN A 37 -3.78 20.09 -4.16
CA ASN A 37 -2.76 19.29 -4.85
C ASN A 37 -2.52 17.96 -4.11
N VAL A 38 -2.95 16.86 -4.74
CA VAL A 38 -2.94 15.53 -4.10
C VAL A 38 -1.53 14.97 -3.92
N GLU A 39 -0.62 15.20 -4.87
CA GLU A 39 0.78 14.78 -4.76
C GLU A 39 1.46 15.44 -3.55
N ALA A 40 1.25 16.74 -3.35
CA ALA A 40 1.75 17.44 -2.20
C ALA A 40 1.12 16.96 -0.87
N LEU A 41 -0.16 16.58 -0.86
CA LEU A 41 -0.78 15.96 0.31
C LEU A 41 -0.14 14.60 0.64
N ILE A 42 0.18 13.80 -0.38
CA ILE A 42 0.88 12.52 -0.22
C ILE A 42 2.29 12.75 0.36
N LEU A 43 3.07 13.65 -0.23
CA LEU A 43 4.42 13.97 0.24
C LEU A 43 4.41 14.50 1.67
N LEU A 44 3.44 15.35 2.02
CA LEU A 44 3.27 15.84 3.39
C LEU A 44 2.94 14.70 4.37
N ALA A 45 2.11 13.74 3.94
CA ALA A 45 1.80 12.55 4.72
C ALA A 45 3.02 11.63 4.88
N ASP A 46 3.84 11.48 3.85
CA ASP A 46 5.03 10.61 3.85
C ASP A 46 6.16 11.15 4.73
N ALA A 47 6.35 12.47 4.77
CA ALA A 47 7.30 13.11 5.69
C ALA A 47 6.89 13.01 7.18
N GLY A 48 5.65 12.58 7.48
CA GLY A 48 5.13 12.45 8.83
C GLY A 48 5.09 11.00 9.35
N GLU A 49 5.21 10.85 10.67
CA GLU A 49 4.95 9.57 11.35
C GLU A 49 3.47 9.15 11.22
N PHE A 50 3.21 7.85 11.35
CA PHE A 50 1.84 7.33 11.45
C PHE A 50 1.10 8.00 12.62
N SER A 51 -0.06 8.56 12.31
CA SER A 51 -0.86 9.37 13.23
C SER A 51 -2.27 9.61 12.66
N ASP A 52 -3.21 10.00 13.53
CA ASP A 52 -4.53 10.48 13.11
C ASP A 52 -4.44 11.67 12.13
N GLU A 53 -3.42 12.53 12.27
CA GLU A 53 -3.20 13.68 11.35
C GLU A 53 -2.81 13.21 9.95
N LYS A 54 -1.92 12.21 9.85
CA LYS A 54 -1.57 11.57 8.56
C LYS A 54 -2.80 10.95 7.90
N ILE A 55 -3.65 10.29 8.68
CA ILE A 55 -4.92 9.72 8.20
C ILE A 55 -5.82 10.84 7.65
N ASP A 56 -6.04 11.93 8.40
CA ASP A 56 -6.89 13.05 7.97
C ASP A 56 -6.41 13.68 6.64
N ILE A 57 -5.08 13.83 6.47
CA ILE A 57 -4.47 14.34 5.22
C ILE A 57 -4.76 13.40 4.04
N LEU A 58 -4.57 12.09 4.24
CA LEU A 58 -4.78 11.08 3.19
C LEU A 58 -6.27 10.88 2.88
N GLU A 59 -7.17 11.00 3.85
CA GLU A 59 -8.60 11.01 3.60
C GLU A 59 -9.02 12.22 2.76
N ARG A 60 -8.46 13.39 3.03
CA ARG A 60 -8.68 14.58 2.20
C ARG A 60 -8.20 14.36 0.77
N ALA A 61 -7.01 13.79 0.58
CA ALA A 61 -6.48 13.45 -0.73
C ALA A 61 -7.40 12.48 -1.49
N ARG A 62 -7.88 11.43 -0.81
CA ARG A 62 -8.85 10.46 -1.37
C ARG A 62 -10.15 11.15 -1.80
N ASP A 63 -10.67 12.05 -0.98
CA ASP A 63 -11.93 12.75 -1.23
C ASP A 63 -11.83 13.74 -2.40
N ILE A 64 -10.66 14.37 -2.61
CA ILE A 64 -10.38 15.22 -3.78
C ILE A 64 -10.44 14.38 -5.07
N LEU A 65 -9.82 13.20 -5.07
CA LEU A 65 -9.81 12.31 -6.24
C LEU A 65 -11.15 11.60 -6.52
N ALA A 66 -12.07 11.56 -5.55
CA ALA A 66 -13.25 10.70 -5.60
C ALA A 66 -14.14 10.94 -6.84
N ALA A 67 -14.29 12.20 -7.27
CA ALA A 67 -15.10 12.55 -8.43
C ALA A 67 -14.46 12.08 -9.75
N ASP A 68 -13.14 12.24 -9.87
CA ASP A 68 -12.41 11.85 -11.07
C ASP A 68 -12.29 10.33 -11.18
N VAL A 69 -12.13 9.65 -10.05
CA VAL A 69 -12.19 8.18 -9.94
C VAL A 69 -13.57 7.65 -10.34
N GLU A 70 -14.67 8.26 -9.91
CA GLU A 70 -16.03 7.85 -10.33
C GLU A 70 -16.18 7.98 -11.85
N SER A 71 -15.65 9.06 -12.44
CA SER A 71 -15.63 9.26 -13.89
C SER A 71 -14.77 8.22 -14.61
N LEU A 72 -13.61 7.87 -14.05
CA LEU A 72 -12.70 6.86 -14.59
C LEU A 72 -13.36 5.47 -14.58
N LEU A 73 -14.00 5.08 -13.47
CA LEU A 73 -14.70 3.80 -13.34
C LEU A 73 -15.91 3.67 -14.26
N ALA A 74 -16.52 4.78 -14.68
CA ALA A 74 -17.59 4.78 -15.66
C ALA A 74 -17.09 4.52 -17.09
N ASN A 75 -15.78 4.59 -17.33
CA ASN A 75 -15.16 4.37 -18.63
C ASN A 75 -14.63 2.93 -18.75
N GLU A 76 -15.42 2.04 -19.38
CA GLU A 76 -15.09 0.62 -19.54
C GLU A 76 -13.81 0.33 -20.36
N ASP A 77 -13.32 1.30 -21.13
CA ASP A 77 -12.12 1.16 -21.96
C ASP A 77 -10.82 1.63 -21.26
N ALA A 78 -10.91 2.26 -20.08
CA ALA A 78 -9.74 2.77 -19.35
C ALA A 78 -9.17 1.70 -18.41
N SER A 79 -7.87 1.46 -18.48
CA SER A 79 -7.15 0.69 -17.46
C SER A 79 -6.92 1.60 -16.25
N PHE A 80 -7.41 1.19 -15.08
CA PHE A 80 -7.36 2.01 -13.86
C PHE A 80 -5.92 2.31 -13.43
N LEU A 81 -5.04 1.31 -13.50
CA LEU A 81 -3.64 1.44 -13.10
C LEU A 81 -2.74 2.05 -14.20
N GLU A 82 -3.24 2.19 -15.44
CA GLU A 82 -2.50 2.93 -16.49
C GLU A 82 -2.90 4.42 -16.56
N ASP A 83 -3.94 4.83 -15.84
CA ASP A 83 -4.38 6.23 -15.75
C ASP A 83 -3.71 6.93 -14.57
N ASP A 84 -3.16 8.14 -14.80
CA ASP A 84 -2.48 8.92 -13.78
C ASP A 84 -3.36 9.14 -12.53
N THR A 85 -4.67 9.37 -12.72
CA THR A 85 -5.62 9.56 -11.61
C THR A 85 -5.81 8.28 -10.82
N GLY A 86 -5.92 7.14 -11.52
CA GLY A 86 -6.11 5.84 -10.89
C GLY A 86 -4.85 5.40 -10.12
N MET A 87 -3.66 5.58 -10.70
CA MET A 87 -2.39 5.37 -10.00
C MET A 87 -2.28 6.24 -8.74
N LEU A 88 -2.58 7.54 -8.86
CA LEU A 88 -2.52 8.45 -7.73
C LEU A 88 -3.54 8.07 -6.64
N TYR A 89 -4.73 7.63 -7.02
CA TYR A 89 -5.73 7.13 -6.08
C TYR A 89 -5.26 5.89 -5.32
N ILE A 90 -4.66 4.92 -6.01
CA ILE A 90 -4.11 3.71 -5.40
C ILE A 90 -2.94 4.06 -4.47
N ALA A 91 -2.08 5.00 -4.86
CA ALA A 91 -1.01 5.50 -4.01
C ALA A 91 -1.53 6.10 -2.69
N VAL A 92 -2.65 6.84 -2.73
CA VAL A 92 -3.35 7.35 -1.53
C VAL A 92 -3.92 6.20 -0.71
N LEU A 93 -4.64 5.26 -1.34
CA LEU A 93 -5.27 4.14 -0.63
C LEU A 93 -4.25 3.24 0.07
N GLN A 94 -3.11 2.95 -0.57
CA GLN A 94 -2.03 2.16 0.04
C GLN A 94 -1.55 2.82 1.33
N ARG A 95 -1.18 4.10 1.26
CA ARG A 95 -0.72 4.88 2.43
C ARG A 95 -1.77 4.97 3.52
N LEU A 96 -3.02 5.23 3.14
CA LEU A 96 -4.14 5.34 4.07
C LEU A 96 -4.42 3.99 4.76
N GLY A 97 -4.36 2.89 4.02
CA GLY A 97 -4.53 1.54 4.52
C GLY A 97 -3.46 1.16 5.55
N PHE A 98 -2.19 1.41 5.23
CA PHE A 98 -1.08 1.21 6.18
C PHE A 98 -1.15 2.15 7.37
N ALA A 99 -1.55 3.41 7.20
CA ALA A 99 -1.73 4.34 8.32
C ALA A 99 -2.83 3.87 9.27
N HIS A 100 -3.99 3.41 8.76
CA HIS A 100 -5.02 2.80 9.60
C HIS A 100 -4.52 1.54 10.30
N PHE A 101 -3.79 0.67 9.61
CA PHE A 101 -3.24 -0.54 10.21
C PHE A 101 -2.28 -0.21 11.36
N SER A 102 -1.34 0.72 11.15
CA SER A 102 -0.38 1.16 12.16
C SER A 102 -1.05 1.74 13.41
N GLU A 103 -2.17 2.46 13.24
CA GLU A 103 -2.96 3.01 14.35
C GLU A 103 -3.94 1.98 14.98
N GLY A 104 -3.90 0.71 14.55
CA GLY A 104 -4.75 -0.37 15.08
C GLY A 104 -6.22 -0.29 14.63
N ASN A 105 -6.50 0.46 13.56
CA ASN A 105 -7.81 0.55 12.92
C ASN A 105 -8.00 -0.57 11.89
N ASP A 106 -7.79 -1.83 12.31
CA ASP A 106 -7.65 -3.00 11.43
C ASP A 106 -8.83 -3.21 10.47
N GLU A 107 -10.06 -3.07 10.95
CA GLU A 107 -11.25 -3.24 10.09
C GLU A 107 -11.26 -2.20 8.94
N LYS A 108 -10.80 -0.98 9.22
CA LYS A 108 -10.72 0.06 8.21
C LYS A 108 -9.59 -0.19 7.22
N ALA A 109 -8.44 -0.65 7.72
CA ALA A 109 -7.33 -1.09 6.86
C ALA A 109 -7.76 -2.25 5.95
N LEU A 110 -8.55 -3.20 6.47
CA LEU A 110 -9.08 -4.33 5.69
C LEU A 110 -10.06 -3.87 4.60
N GLU A 111 -10.95 -2.93 4.91
CA GLU A 111 -11.85 -2.32 3.91
C GLU A 111 -11.07 -1.69 2.76
N ILE A 112 -10.02 -0.95 3.08
CA ILE A 112 -9.16 -0.27 2.10
C ILE A 112 -8.36 -1.29 1.28
N ALA A 113 -7.79 -2.32 1.91
CA ALA A 113 -7.07 -3.37 1.20
C ALA A 113 -7.96 -4.09 0.16
N LEU A 114 -9.21 -4.37 0.54
CA LEU A 114 -10.21 -4.94 -0.37
C LEU A 114 -10.63 -3.96 -1.47
N GLU A 115 -10.56 -2.66 -1.24
CA GLU A 115 -10.83 -1.65 -2.26
C GLU A 115 -9.70 -1.60 -3.30
N ILE A 116 -8.44 -1.55 -2.85
CA ILE A 116 -7.26 -1.62 -3.72
C ILE A 116 -7.34 -2.85 -4.64
N GLN A 117 -7.59 -4.04 -4.09
CA GLN A 117 -7.70 -5.28 -4.86
C GLN A 117 -8.83 -5.30 -5.91
N ARG A 118 -9.89 -4.49 -5.76
CA ARG A 118 -10.93 -4.38 -6.80
C ARG A 118 -10.44 -3.65 -8.03
N HIS A 119 -9.46 -2.75 -7.86
CA HIS A 119 -8.87 -1.96 -8.93
C HIS A 119 -7.61 -2.62 -9.50
N ASP A 120 -7.07 -3.61 -8.80
CA ASP A 120 -5.86 -4.35 -9.15
C ASP A 120 -6.13 -5.85 -9.28
N PRO A 121 -6.77 -6.30 -10.38
CA PRO A 121 -7.04 -7.71 -10.62
C PRO A 121 -5.78 -8.52 -10.93
N GLU A 122 -4.69 -7.85 -11.32
CA GLU A 122 -3.41 -8.49 -11.69
C GLU A 122 -2.43 -8.57 -10.51
N GLY A 123 -2.73 -7.93 -9.38
CA GLY A 123 -1.92 -8.02 -8.15
C GLY A 123 -0.64 -7.19 -8.22
N GLU A 124 -0.64 -6.08 -8.95
CA GLU A 124 0.51 -5.18 -9.15
C GLU A 124 0.74 -4.23 -7.96
N THR A 125 -0.17 -4.20 -6.99
CA THR A 125 -0.16 -3.27 -5.85
C THR A 125 0.03 -3.99 -4.52
N LEU A 126 0.32 -3.21 -3.47
CA LEU A 126 0.42 -3.73 -2.09
C LEU A 126 -0.93 -4.15 -1.47
N GLY A 127 -2.02 -4.18 -2.25
CA GLY A 127 -3.36 -4.52 -1.76
C GLY A 127 -3.45 -5.92 -1.13
N LYS A 128 -2.78 -6.92 -1.71
CA LYS A 128 -2.71 -8.28 -1.12
C LYS A 128 -1.85 -8.31 0.14
N THR A 129 -0.72 -7.61 0.12
CA THR A 129 0.19 -7.48 1.26
C THR A 129 -0.52 -6.89 2.46
N LEU A 130 -1.21 -5.76 2.29
CA LEU A 130 -1.99 -5.14 3.37
C LEU A 130 -3.10 -6.09 3.86
N TYR A 131 -3.87 -6.70 2.95
CA TYR A 131 -4.99 -7.58 3.30
C TYR A 131 -4.57 -8.76 4.18
N TYR A 132 -3.57 -9.52 3.76
CA TYR A 132 -3.10 -10.67 4.51
C TYR A 132 -2.42 -10.27 5.82
N THR A 133 -1.70 -9.14 5.84
CA THR A 133 -1.09 -8.59 7.06
C THR A 133 -2.16 -8.27 8.11
N VAL A 134 -3.21 -7.55 7.72
CA VAL A 134 -4.31 -7.18 8.61
C VAL A 134 -5.05 -8.42 9.14
N LEU A 135 -5.35 -9.40 8.27
CA LEU A 135 -5.99 -10.65 8.73
C LEU A 135 -5.14 -11.41 9.77
N LEU A 136 -3.82 -11.45 9.57
CA LEU A 136 -2.90 -12.09 10.51
C LEU A 136 -2.83 -11.37 11.85
N ASP A 137 -2.86 -10.04 11.86
CA ASP A 137 -2.87 -9.25 13.09
C ASP A 137 -4.16 -9.45 13.89
N MET A 138 -5.29 -9.43 13.19
CA MET A 138 -6.62 -9.76 13.72
C MET A 138 -6.77 -11.24 14.16
N LYS A 139 -5.75 -12.08 13.94
CA LYS A 139 -5.74 -13.53 14.23
C LYS A 139 -6.84 -14.29 13.51
N ARG A 140 -7.22 -13.83 12.31
CA ARG A 140 -8.20 -14.49 11.43
C ARG A 140 -7.52 -15.59 10.60
N ASP A 141 -6.73 -16.44 11.27
CA ASP A 141 -5.87 -17.44 10.62
C ASP A 141 -6.66 -18.41 9.72
N ALA A 142 -7.88 -18.79 10.12
CA ALA A 142 -8.73 -19.66 9.30
C ALA A 142 -9.15 -19.00 7.98
N GLU A 143 -9.43 -17.70 8.02
CA GLU A 143 -9.83 -16.93 6.86
C GLU A 143 -8.66 -16.71 5.90
N VAL A 144 -7.46 -16.45 6.43
CA VAL A 144 -6.23 -16.44 5.61
C VAL A 144 -6.10 -17.70 4.77
N LEU A 145 -6.36 -18.88 5.36
CA LEU A 145 -6.30 -20.14 4.63
C LEU A 145 -7.46 -20.31 3.63
N GLU A 146 -8.66 -19.82 3.96
CA GLU A 146 -9.80 -19.88 3.05
C GLU A 146 -9.61 -18.98 1.83
N GLU A 147 -9.09 -17.77 2.01
CA GLU A 147 -8.83 -16.82 0.93
C GLU A 147 -7.64 -17.24 0.07
N ALA A 148 -6.55 -17.72 0.68
CA ALA A 148 -5.41 -18.26 -0.07
C ALA A 148 -5.75 -19.51 -0.91
N LEU A 149 -6.88 -20.17 -0.66
CA LEU A 149 -7.40 -21.26 -1.50
C LEU A 149 -8.26 -20.78 -2.67
N LYS A 150 -8.81 -19.57 -2.58
CA LYS A 150 -9.61 -18.93 -3.64
C LYS A 150 -8.75 -18.09 -4.58
N ASP A 151 -7.57 -17.69 -4.12
CA ASP A 151 -6.65 -16.88 -4.91
C ASP A 151 -6.05 -17.71 -6.05
N ASP A 152 -6.33 -17.30 -7.28
CA ASP A 152 -5.84 -17.96 -8.49
C ASP A 152 -4.39 -17.57 -8.81
N MET A 153 -3.86 -16.54 -8.14
CA MET A 153 -2.51 -16.03 -8.32
C MET A 153 -1.75 -16.11 -7.00
N GLU A 154 -0.77 -17.02 -6.92
CA GLU A 154 0.06 -17.13 -5.72
C GLU A 154 0.96 -15.90 -5.61
N SER A 155 0.67 -15.03 -4.65
CA SER A 155 1.58 -13.96 -4.29
C SER A 155 2.47 -14.31 -3.09
N PRO A 156 3.66 -13.72 -2.96
CA PRO A 156 4.52 -13.95 -1.82
C PRO A 156 3.83 -13.61 -0.50
N ALA A 157 3.14 -12.47 -0.41
CA ALA A 157 2.36 -12.10 0.78
C ALA A 157 1.34 -13.19 1.18
N MET A 158 0.59 -13.71 0.21
CA MET A 158 -0.34 -14.83 0.42
C MET A 158 0.40 -16.09 0.93
N LEU A 159 1.51 -16.47 0.31
CA LEU A 159 2.28 -17.68 0.68
C LEU A 159 2.82 -17.58 2.10
N HIS A 160 3.37 -16.43 2.48
CA HIS A 160 3.86 -16.18 3.83
C HIS A 160 2.72 -16.18 4.85
N ALA A 161 1.60 -15.54 4.54
CA ALA A 161 0.44 -15.55 5.42
C ALA A 161 -0.14 -16.96 5.61
N ARG A 162 -0.23 -17.74 4.52
CA ARG A 162 -0.64 -19.16 4.54
C ARG A 162 0.28 -19.98 5.46
N ALA A 163 1.58 -19.76 5.40
CA ALA A 163 2.55 -20.45 6.26
C ALA A 163 2.36 -20.09 7.75
N ILE A 164 2.22 -18.80 8.07
CA ILE A 164 2.02 -18.32 9.44
C ILE A 164 0.69 -18.86 10.01
N ALA A 165 -0.41 -18.69 9.27
CA ALA A 165 -1.73 -19.15 9.68
C ALA A 165 -1.79 -20.67 9.88
N SER A 166 -1.20 -21.45 8.95
CA SER A 166 -1.10 -22.91 9.07
C SER A 166 -0.39 -23.30 10.36
N PHE A 167 0.77 -22.71 10.62
CA PHE A 167 1.55 -23.01 11.82
C PHE A 167 0.81 -22.63 13.11
N ARG A 168 0.12 -21.48 13.14
CA ARG A 168 -0.66 -21.05 14.32
C ARG A 168 -1.82 -22.01 14.62
N LEU A 169 -2.48 -22.53 13.59
CA LEU A 169 -3.64 -23.43 13.75
C LEU A 169 -3.26 -24.88 14.07
N THR A 170 -2.24 -25.43 13.41
CA THR A 170 -1.91 -26.87 13.51
C THR A 170 -0.58 -27.17 14.21
N GLY A 171 0.24 -26.14 14.43
CA GLY A 171 1.61 -26.29 14.92
C GLY A 171 2.57 -26.77 13.82
N GLY A 172 3.68 -27.38 14.23
CA GLY A 172 4.69 -27.94 13.32
C GLY A 172 4.26 -29.27 12.71
N ASP A 173 3.28 -29.25 11.80
CA ASP A 173 2.86 -30.42 11.04
C ASP A 173 3.35 -30.38 9.58
N ARG A 174 3.09 -31.47 8.83
CA ARG A 174 3.54 -31.56 7.43
C ARG A 174 2.92 -30.49 6.53
N GLY A 175 1.70 -30.03 6.82
CA GLY A 175 1.03 -28.98 6.06
C GLY A 175 1.72 -27.64 6.28
N ALA A 176 1.93 -27.27 7.55
CA ALA A 176 2.64 -26.05 7.93
C ALA A 176 4.08 -26.02 7.39
N TYR A 177 4.82 -27.13 7.45
CA TYR A 177 6.16 -27.20 6.87
C TYR A 177 6.16 -27.04 5.35
N ARG A 178 5.17 -27.59 4.66
CA ARG A 178 5.05 -27.43 3.20
C ARG A 178 4.76 -25.97 2.85
N ALA A 179 3.79 -25.36 3.52
CA ALA A 179 3.47 -23.94 3.31
C ALA A 179 4.69 -23.05 3.59
N LEU A 180 5.47 -23.36 4.63
CA LEU A 180 6.71 -22.65 4.94
C LEU A 180 7.77 -22.82 3.83
N TRP A 181 7.89 -24.01 3.22
CA TRP A 181 8.79 -24.22 2.10
C TRP A 181 8.36 -23.47 0.85
N ASP A 182 7.06 -23.44 0.55
CA ASP A 182 6.51 -22.67 -0.57
C ASP A 182 6.80 -21.17 -0.36
N ALA A 183 6.61 -20.67 0.87
CA ALA A 183 6.90 -19.29 1.23
C ALA A 183 8.40 -18.95 1.13
N PHE A 184 9.30 -19.81 1.62
CA PHE A 184 10.74 -19.62 1.45
C PHE A 184 11.20 -19.64 -0.01
N ALA A 185 10.49 -20.37 -0.88
CA ALA A 185 10.79 -20.38 -2.29
C ALA A 185 10.33 -19.10 -3.00
N ALA A 186 9.36 -18.38 -2.43
CA ALA A 186 8.87 -17.10 -2.93
C ALA A 186 9.70 -15.91 -2.43
N GLY A 187 10.12 -15.89 -1.16
CA GLY A 187 10.97 -14.82 -0.63
C GLY A 187 11.31 -14.99 0.86
N PRO A 188 12.52 -15.41 1.26
CA PRO A 188 12.83 -15.68 2.66
C PRO A 188 12.73 -14.46 3.60
N GLU A 189 12.84 -13.24 3.06
CA GLU A 189 12.88 -11.96 3.77
C GLU A 189 11.50 -11.33 4.03
N ILE A 190 10.51 -11.66 3.21
CA ILE A 190 9.16 -11.07 3.23
C ILE A 190 8.46 -11.13 4.59
N PRO A 191 8.57 -12.20 5.41
CA PRO A 191 8.00 -12.23 6.76
C PRO A 191 8.50 -11.11 7.68
N PHE A 192 9.73 -10.62 7.49
CA PHE A 192 10.28 -9.57 8.32
C PHE A 192 9.67 -8.21 8.00
N HIS A 193 9.30 -7.97 6.74
CA HIS A 193 8.58 -6.77 6.30
C HIS A 193 7.10 -6.82 6.71
N ILE A 194 6.41 -7.94 6.45
CA ILE A 194 4.99 -8.14 6.84
C ILE A 194 4.78 -7.94 8.34
N LEU A 195 5.73 -8.39 9.17
CA LEU A 195 5.62 -8.31 10.63
C LEU A 195 6.21 -7.02 11.21
N GLY A 196 6.67 -6.08 10.37
CA GLY A 196 7.24 -4.80 10.81
C GLY A 196 8.56 -4.92 11.58
N TYR A 197 9.30 -6.02 11.42
CA TYR A 197 10.62 -6.21 12.05
C TYR A 197 11.76 -5.58 11.23
N SER A 198 11.56 -5.41 9.92
CA SER A 198 12.42 -4.66 9.01
C SER A 198 11.64 -3.46 8.47
N GLY A 199 12.31 -2.33 8.25
CA GLY A 199 11.73 -1.21 7.50
C GLY A 199 11.44 -1.58 6.05
N GLU A 200 10.78 -0.70 5.31
CA GLU A 200 10.67 -0.83 3.85
C GLU A 200 12.08 -0.97 3.24
N PRO A 201 12.25 -1.75 2.15
CA PRO A 201 13.53 -1.82 1.45
C PRO A 201 14.02 -0.41 1.07
N GLU A 202 15.33 -0.17 1.11
CA GLU A 202 15.94 1.11 0.71
C GLU A 202 15.67 1.38 -0.79
N ASP A 203 15.57 2.66 -1.19
CA ASP A 203 15.21 3.13 -2.56
C ASP A 203 16.13 2.62 -3.69
N ASP A 204 17.20 1.89 -3.38
CA ASP A 204 18.08 1.25 -4.36
C ASP A 204 17.65 -0.17 -4.75
N ALA A 205 16.52 -0.66 -4.25
CA ALA A 205 15.90 -1.91 -4.67
C ALA A 205 15.46 -1.85 -6.15
N THR A 206 15.81 -2.89 -6.92
CA THR A 206 15.42 -2.96 -8.35
C THR A 206 13.91 -3.19 -8.51
N GLU A 207 13.30 -2.82 -9.64
CA GLU A 207 11.88 -3.18 -9.94
C GLU A 207 11.61 -4.69 -9.73
N ASP A 208 12.57 -5.55 -10.08
CA ASP A 208 12.52 -7.01 -9.81
C ASP A 208 12.45 -7.35 -8.31
N GLU A 209 13.03 -6.52 -7.43
CA GLU A 209 12.97 -6.71 -5.97
C GLU A 209 11.63 -6.19 -5.42
N TYR A 210 11.01 -5.18 -6.04
CA TYR A 210 9.66 -4.72 -5.67
C TYR A 210 8.55 -5.72 -6.07
N GLU A 211 8.68 -6.34 -7.25
CA GLU A 211 7.79 -7.42 -7.72
C GLU A 211 7.81 -8.64 -6.78
N ASP A 212 8.95 -8.92 -6.12
CA ASP A 212 9.07 -10.01 -5.14
C ASP A 212 8.22 -9.78 -3.86
N TYR A 213 7.68 -8.57 -3.61
CA TYR A 213 6.83 -8.29 -2.44
C TYR A 213 5.32 -8.32 -2.70
N ASN A 214 4.89 -8.35 -3.97
CA ASN A 214 3.48 -8.24 -4.35
C ASN A 214 2.76 -9.59 -4.49
#